data_AF-B4E0V5-F1
#
_entry.id   AF-B4E0V5-F1
#
_cell.length_a   1.000
_cell.length_b   1.000
_cell.length_c   1.000
_cell.angle_alpha   90.00
_cell.angle_beta   90.00
_cell.angle_gamma   90.00
#
_symmetry.space_group_name_H-M   'P 1'
#
loop_
_entity.id
_entity.type
_entity.pdbx_description
1 polymer ?
#
loop_
_entity_poly.entity_id
_entity_poly.type
_entity_poly.pdbx_seq_one_letter_code
_entity_poly.pdbx_strand_id
1 'polypeptide(L)'
;MASAGRSEGTAGGGAGPEEPRREEGRAGLSPSSPPGSHSMRYFDTAMSRPGRGEPRFISVGYVDDTQFVRFDSDAASPREEPRAPWIEQEGPEYWDRNTQIFKTNTQTDRESLRNLRGYYNQSEAGE
;
A
#
# COMPACT_ATOMS: atom_id res chain seq x y z
N MET A 1 3.29 -13.44 -63.19
CA MET A 1 4.62 -13.50 -62.53
C MET A 1 4.49 -14.61 -61.48
N ALA A 2 5.11 -15.78 -61.67
CA ALA A 2 6.55 -16.06 -61.47
C ALA A 2 6.97 -15.86 -59.99
N SER A 3 7.64 -16.79 -59.28
CA SER A 3 8.06 -18.15 -59.64
C SER A 3 8.25 -19.04 -58.39
N ALA A 4 8.52 -20.32 -58.65
CA ALA A 4 8.82 -21.44 -57.75
C ALA A 4 9.97 -21.27 -56.72
N GLY A 5 10.06 -22.18 -55.73
CA GLY A 5 11.22 -22.28 -54.82
C GLY A 5 11.23 -23.49 -53.86
N ARG A 6 12.31 -24.30 -53.93
CA ARG A 6 12.61 -25.54 -53.16
C ARG A 6 14.08 -25.39 -52.63
N SER A 7 14.64 -26.06 -51.61
CA SER A 7 14.30 -27.34 -50.93
C SER A 7 15.08 -27.52 -49.62
N GLU A 8 14.55 -28.31 -48.66
CA GLU A 8 15.32 -29.14 -47.68
C GLU A 8 16.33 -28.40 -46.74
N GLY A 9 16.84 -28.93 -45.61
CA GLY A 9 16.48 -30.10 -44.81
C GLY A 9 17.50 -30.42 -43.69
N THR A 10 17.01 -30.87 -42.52
CA THR A 10 17.59 -31.95 -41.68
C THR A 10 18.77 -31.74 -40.70
N ALA A 11 18.49 -32.07 -39.42
CA ALA A 11 19.35 -32.60 -38.32
C ALA A 11 20.55 -31.79 -37.76
N GLY A 12 20.91 -31.91 -36.46
CA GLY A 12 20.22 -32.60 -35.34
C GLY A 12 21.13 -32.90 -34.14
N GLY A 13 20.53 -33.19 -32.97
CA GLY A 13 21.14 -33.96 -31.87
C GLY A 13 21.76 -33.22 -30.67
N GLY A 14 21.28 -33.53 -29.46
CA GLY A 14 22.18 -33.92 -28.35
C GLY A 14 22.29 -33.04 -27.10
N ALA A 15 21.58 -33.47 -26.04
CA ALA A 15 21.99 -33.52 -24.62
C ALA A 15 22.20 -32.22 -23.78
N GLY A 16 21.61 -32.25 -22.57
CA GLY A 16 21.94 -31.39 -21.44
C GLY A 16 20.71 -30.88 -20.66
N PRO A 17 20.44 -31.35 -19.42
CA PRO A 17 19.52 -30.65 -18.54
C PRO A 17 20.23 -29.41 -17.96
N GLU A 18 19.70 -28.20 -18.17
CA GLU A 18 20.16 -27.06 -17.37
C GLU A 18 19.75 -27.28 -15.91
N GLU A 19 20.74 -27.25 -15.03
CA GLU A 19 20.57 -27.21 -13.59
C GLU A 19 19.75 -25.96 -13.21
N PRO A 20 18.69 -26.08 -12.38
CA PRO A 20 17.89 -24.93 -12.02
C PRO A 20 18.74 -23.96 -11.20
N ARG A 21 19.14 -22.84 -11.80
CA ARG A 21 19.74 -21.70 -11.09
C ARG A 21 18.82 -21.37 -9.92
N ARG A 22 19.36 -21.41 -8.70
CA ARG A 22 18.63 -21.05 -7.49
C ARG A 22 18.08 -19.64 -7.66
N GLU A 23 16.76 -19.51 -7.72
CA GLU A 23 16.08 -18.23 -7.56
C GLU A 23 16.17 -17.85 -6.08
N GLU A 24 17.32 -17.31 -5.68
CA GLU A 24 17.50 -16.79 -4.33
C GLU A 24 16.58 -15.59 -4.13
N GLY A 25 15.72 -15.71 -3.11
CA GLY A 25 14.48 -14.96 -2.99
C GLY A 25 14.63 -13.46 -3.22
N ARG A 26 13.96 -12.96 -4.26
CA ARG A 26 13.82 -11.53 -4.46
C ARG A 26 12.91 -10.99 -3.36
N ALA A 27 13.52 -10.30 -2.39
CA ALA A 27 12.82 -9.58 -1.33
C ALA A 27 11.68 -8.74 -1.91
N GLY A 28 10.56 -8.65 -1.19
CA GLY A 28 9.31 -8.08 -1.69
C GLY A 28 9.47 -6.69 -2.28
N LEU A 29 9.49 -6.60 -3.61
CA LEU A 29 9.38 -5.36 -4.35
C LEU A 29 7.92 -5.19 -4.76
N SER A 30 7.28 -4.13 -4.28
CA SER A 30 6.00 -3.67 -4.80
C SER A 30 6.07 -3.59 -6.33
N PRO A 31 5.07 -4.08 -7.07
CA PRO A 31 5.08 -3.99 -8.52
C PRO A 31 5.06 -2.52 -8.95
N SER A 32 6.16 -2.05 -9.55
CA SER A 32 6.24 -0.73 -10.16
C SER A 32 5.25 -0.63 -11.32
N SER A 33 4.51 0.47 -11.40
CA SER A 33 3.57 0.73 -12.49
C SER A 33 4.25 0.67 -13.88
N PRO A 34 3.54 0.24 -14.93
CA PRO A 34 4.03 0.35 -16.31
C PRO A 34 4.40 1.80 -16.67
N PRO A 35 5.34 2.02 -17.62
CA PRO A 35 5.71 3.36 -18.06
C PRO A 35 4.47 4.17 -18.51
N GLY A 36 4.21 5.31 -17.86
CA GLY A 36 3.06 6.17 -18.13
C GLY A 36 1.77 5.83 -17.36
N SER A 37 1.79 4.85 -16.46
CA SER A 37 0.70 4.59 -15.51
C SER A 37 1.03 5.18 -14.14
N HIS A 38 0.10 5.95 -13.59
CA HIS A 38 0.19 6.53 -12.25
C HIS A 38 -0.85 5.90 -11.31
N SER A 39 -0.56 5.87 -10.01
CA SER A 39 -1.45 5.34 -8.98
C SER A 39 -1.60 6.30 -7.80
N MET A 40 -2.75 6.29 -7.13
CA MET A 40 -2.94 6.95 -5.83
C MET A 40 -3.39 5.90 -4.82
N ARG A 41 -2.74 5.84 -3.67
CA ARG A 41 -2.93 4.79 -2.65
C ARG A 41 -2.99 5.43 -1.27
N TYR A 42 -4.02 5.12 -0.50
CA TYR A 42 -4.10 5.44 0.92
C TYR A 42 -3.97 4.16 1.74
N PHE A 43 -3.23 4.24 2.84
CA PHE A 43 -3.10 3.15 3.80
C PHE A 43 -3.56 3.65 5.17
N ASP A 44 -4.72 3.15 5.59
CA ASP A 44 -5.29 3.39 6.91
C ASP A 44 -4.89 2.24 7.84
N THR A 45 -4.54 2.55 9.10
CA THR A 45 -4.09 1.56 10.07
C THR A 45 -4.52 1.98 11.47
N ALA A 46 -5.42 1.19 12.06
CA ALA A 46 -5.87 1.32 13.44
C ALA A 46 -5.25 0.22 14.32
N MET A 47 -4.62 0.61 15.42
CA MET A 47 -3.93 -0.29 16.36
C MET A 47 -4.54 -0.14 17.75
N SER A 48 -5.09 -1.22 18.30
CA SER A 48 -5.48 -1.28 19.72
C SER A 48 -4.26 -1.11 20.62
N ARG A 49 -4.47 -0.56 21.83
CA ARG A 49 -3.39 -0.29 22.79
C ARG A 49 -3.80 -0.72 24.20
N PRO A 50 -3.59 -2.00 24.57
CA PRO A 50 -3.90 -2.49 25.91
C PRO A 50 -3.30 -1.61 27.00
N GLY A 51 -4.13 -1.20 27.96
CA GLY A 51 -3.71 -0.34 29.08
C GLY A 51 -3.27 1.09 28.74
N ARG A 52 -3.30 1.54 27.47
CA ARG A 52 -2.86 2.89 27.06
C ARG A 52 -3.96 3.76 26.41
N GLY A 53 -5.22 3.42 26.66
CA GLY A 53 -6.38 4.23 26.25
C GLY A 53 -6.86 3.93 24.84
N GLU A 54 -7.11 4.98 24.06
CA GLU A 54 -7.71 4.85 22.73
C GLU A 54 -6.80 4.15 21.72
N PRO A 55 -7.34 3.43 20.72
CA PRO A 55 -6.57 2.96 19.58
C PRO A 55 -5.83 4.11 18.89
N ARG A 56 -4.64 3.83 18.34
CA ARG A 56 -3.96 4.78 17.45
C ARG A 56 -4.41 4.55 16.02
N PHE A 57 -4.85 5.60 15.35
CA PHE A 57 -5.15 5.61 13.92
C PHE A 57 -4.08 6.40 13.17
N ILE A 58 -3.59 5.84 12.06
CA ILE A 58 -2.65 6.47 11.12
C ILE A 58 -3.24 6.34 9.73
N SER A 59 -3.22 7.42 8.95
CA SER A 59 -3.41 7.36 7.49
C SER A 59 -2.20 7.93 6.78
N VAL A 60 -1.80 7.30 5.67
CA VAL A 60 -0.75 7.82 4.77
C VAL A 60 -1.18 7.73 3.32
N GLY A 61 -1.07 8.85 2.59
CA GLY A 61 -1.41 8.94 1.18
C GLY A 61 -0.15 8.98 0.31
N TYR A 62 -0.15 8.19 -0.76
CA TYR A 62 0.89 8.10 -1.78
C TYR A 62 0.34 8.42 -3.17
N VAL A 63 1.09 9.21 -3.95
CA VAL A 63 0.98 9.26 -5.41
C VAL A 63 2.22 8.59 -5.97
N ASP A 64 2.00 7.54 -6.77
CA ASP A 64 2.99 6.53 -7.10
C ASP A 64 3.68 6.05 -5.82
N ASP A 65 5.02 6.08 -5.77
CA ASP A 65 5.79 5.70 -4.58
C ASP A 65 6.20 6.92 -3.72
N THR A 66 5.63 8.11 -3.99
CA THR A 66 5.87 9.35 -3.23
C THR A 66 4.76 9.59 -2.20
N GLN A 67 5.12 9.58 -0.92
CA GLN A 67 4.18 9.98 0.13
C GLN A 67 3.90 11.49 0.03
N PHE A 68 2.62 11.88 0.04
CA PHE A 68 2.23 13.29 -0.07
C PHE A 68 1.40 13.79 1.12
N VAL A 69 0.72 12.92 1.85
CA VAL A 69 -0.02 13.27 3.08
C VAL A 69 0.16 12.25 4.20
N ARG A 70 -0.06 12.71 5.44
CA ARG A 70 -0.14 11.88 6.64
C ARG A 70 -1.16 12.45 7.63
N PHE A 71 -1.96 11.58 8.23
CA PHE A 71 -2.68 11.84 9.48
C PHE A 71 -2.17 10.89 10.58
N ASP A 72 -2.12 11.36 11.82
CA ASP A 72 -1.74 10.57 13.00
C ASP A 72 -2.56 11.00 14.22
N SER A 73 -3.36 10.09 14.77
CA SER A 73 -4.25 10.40 15.90
C SER A 73 -3.49 10.72 17.20
N ASP A 74 -2.23 10.30 17.30
CA ASP A 74 -1.36 10.53 18.46
C ASP A 74 -0.59 11.86 18.39
N ALA A 75 -0.70 12.62 17.29
CA ALA A 75 -0.08 13.93 17.20
C ALA A 75 -0.69 14.90 18.24
N ALA A 76 0.11 15.83 18.77
CA ALA A 76 -0.37 16.81 19.76
C ALA A 76 -1.50 17.71 19.24
N SER A 77 -1.61 17.86 17.92
CA SER A 77 -2.76 18.44 17.23
C SER A 77 -3.06 17.58 15.99
N PRO A 78 -3.98 16.59 16.08
CA PRO A 78 -4.27 15.68 14.97
C PRO A 78 -4.91 16.43 13.80
N ARG A 79 -4.21 16.43 12.68
CA ARG A 79 -4.57 17.03 11.39
C ARG A 79 -3.92 16.24 10.26
N GLU A 80 -4.43 16.39 9.05
CA GLU A 80 -3.70 15.95 7.86
C GLU A 80 -2.53 16.91 7.63
N GLU A 81 -1.35 16.37 7.32
CA GLU A 81 -0.12 17.13 7.13
C GLU A 81 0.52 16.82 5.76
N PRO A 82 1.04 17.85 5.05
CA PRO A 82 1.77 17.66 3.81
C PRO A 82 3.06 16.87 4.05
N ARG A 83 3.43 16.04 3.07
CA ARG A 83 4.67 15.24 3.03
C ARG A 83 5.45 15.40 1.73
N ALA A 84 4.92 16.15 0.77
CA ALA A 84 5.61 16.56 -0.44
C ALA A 84 5.31 18.05 -0.74
N PRO A 85 6.26 18.84 -1.28
CA PRO A 85 6.08 20.29 -1.47
C PRO A 85 4.90 20.67 -2.38
N TRP A 86 4.55 19.81 -3.32
CA TRP A 86 3.50 20.09 -4.31
C TRP A 86 2.07 20.05 -3.76
N ILE A 87 1.83 19.46 -2.57
CA ILE A 87 0.50 19.50 -1.94
C ILE A 87 0.32 20.74 -1.06
N GLU A 88 1.41 21.44 -0.67
CA GLU A 88 1.34 22.66 0.16
C GLU A 88 0.60 23.83 -0.50
N GLN A 89 0.36 23.76 -1.82
CA GLN A 89 -0.46 24.71 -2.57
C GLN A 89 -1.97 24.61 -2.29
N GLU A 90 -2.44 23.52 -1.66
CA GLU A 90 -3.86 23.30 -1.36
C GLU A 90 -4.35 24.25 -0.25
N GLY A 91 -5.57 24.77 -0.43
CA GLY A 91 -6.19 25.74 0.46
C GLY A 91 -6.59 25.16 1.83
N PRO A 92 -6.83 26.00 2.85
CA PRO A 92 -7.27 25.56 4.19
C PRO A 92 -8.48 24.61 4.16
N GLU A 93 -9.40 24.81 3.23
CA GLU A 93 -10.62 24.01 3.08
C GLU A 93 -10.34 22.55 2.72
N TYR A 94 -9.24 22.27 1.99
CA TYR A 94 -8.78 20.90 1.71
C TYR A 94 -8.32 20.23 3.01
N TRP A 95 -7.41 20.90 3.73
CA TRP A 95 -6.79 20.41 4.96
C TRP A 95 -7.81 20.19 6.08
N ASP A 96 -8.73 21.13 6.28
CA ASP A 96 -9.79 21.02 7.30
C ASP A 96 -10.76 19.89 6.98
N ARG A 97 -11.21 19.77 5.72
CA ARG A 97 -12.13 18.72 5.29
C ARG A 97 -11.51 17.33 5.48
N ASN A 98 -10.30 17.11 5.00
CA ASN A 98 -9.64 15.81 5.10
C ASN A 98 -9.25 15.49 6.54
N THR A 99 -8.81 16.47 7.32
CA THR A 99 -8.62 16.34 8.78
C THR A 99 -9.89 15.84 9.46
N GLN A 100 -11.06 16.38 9.09
CA GLN A 100 -12.34 15.95 9.65
C GLN A 100 -12.74 14.54 9.19
N ILE A 101 -12.42 14.14 7.96
CA ILE A 101 -12.59 12.77 7.47
C ILE A 101 -11.76 11.80 8.31
N PHE A 102 -10.45 12.03 8.48
CA PHE A 102 -9.60 11.10 9.26
C PHE A 102 -9.91 11.07 10.76
N LYS A 103 -10.38 12.19 11.34
CA LYS A 103 -10.96 12.21 12.70
C LYS A 103 -12.22 11.35 12.81
N THR A 104 -13.03 11.28 11.75
CA THR A 104 -14.22 10.42 11.69
C THR A 104 -13.81 8.96 11.56
N ASN A 105 -12.91 8.62 10.61
CA ASN A 105 -12.37 7.27 10.44
C ASN A 105 -11.74 6.74 11.75
N THR A 106 -11.02 7.59 12.49
CA THR A 106 -10.46 7.23 13.82
C THR A 106 -11.53 6.71 14.79
N GLN A 107 -12.75 7.25 14.79
CA GLN A 107 -13.85 6.75 15.63
C GLN A 107 -14.49 5.49 15.05
N THR A 108 -14.70 5.43 13.73
CA THR A 108 -15.22 4.23 13.05
C THR A 108 -14.33 3.01 13.25
N ASP A 109 -13.01 3.18 13.18
CA ASP A 109 -12.05 2.10 13.37
C ASP A 109 -11.94 1.68 14.83
N ARG A 110 -12.05 2.62 15.77
CA ARG A 110 -12.15 2.33 17.21
C ARG A 110 -13.34 1.42 17.52
N GLU A 111 -14.50 1.67 16.91
CA GLU A 111 -15.68 0.79 17.04
C GLU A 111 -15.47 -0.54 16.33
N SER A 112 -14.88 -0.53 15.13
CA SER A 112 -14.57 -1.74 14.37
C SER A 112 -13.61 -2.67 15.13
N LEU A 113 -12.57 -2.14 15.77
CA LEU A 113 -11.65 -2.90 16.63
C LEU A 113 -12.37 -3.54 17.82
N ARG A 114 -13.33 -2.85 18.45
CA ARG A 114 -14.15 -3.41 19.53
C ARG A 114 -15.04 -4.56 19.04
N ASN A 115 -15.67 -4.38 17.87
CA ASN A 115 -16.54 -5.39 17.26
C ASN A 115 -15.76 -6.63 16.84
N LEU A 116 -14.62 -6.45 16.16
CA LEU A 116 -13.73 -7.55 15.75
C LEU A 116 -13.23 -8.36 16.95
N ARG A 117 -12.79 -7.68 18.02
CA ARG A 117 -12.39 -8.33 19.29
C ARG A 117 -13.51 -9.21 19.85
N GLY A 118 -14.76 -8.73 19.80
CA GLY A 118 -15.95 -9.50 20.19
C GLY A 118 -16.19 -10.73 19.28
N TYR A 119 -16.16 -10.54 17.96
CA TYR A 119 -16.37 -11.63 16.99
C TYR A 119 -15.33 -12.75 17.10
N TYR A 120 -14.08 -12.41 17.39
CA TYR A 120 -13.01 -13.39 17.58
C TYR A 120 -12.83 -13.86 19.05
N ASN A 121 -13.75 -13.47 19.96
CA ASN A 121 -13.70 -13.79 21.40
C ASN A 121 -12.34 -13.47 22.06
N GLN A 122 -11.71 -12.38 21.63
CA GLN A 122 -10.39 -11.95 22.09
C GLN A 122 -10.49 -11.19 23.43
N SER A 123 -9.48 -11.35 24.29
CA SER A 123 -9.38 -10.63 25.56
C SER A 123 -9.03 -9.14 25.36
N GLU A 124 -9.19 -8.33 26.41
CA GLU A 124 -8.76 -6.92 26.36
C GLU A 124 -7.23 -6.75 26.49
N ALA A 125 -6.50 -7.82 26.81
CA ALA A 125 -5.08 -7.77 27.17
C ALA A 125 -4.15 -7.56 25.97
N GLY A 126 -4.57 -7.97 24.76
CA GLY A 126 -3.80 -7.84 23.51
C GLY A 126 -2.39 -8.43 23.61
N GLU A 127 -2.29 -9.75 23.58
CA GLU A 127 -1.04 -10.52 23.52
C GLU A 127 -0.47 -10.59 22.09
#